data_AF-A0ABD4ZM46-F1
#
_entry.id   AF-A0ABD4ZM46-F1
#
_cell.length_a   1.000
_cell.length_b   1.000
_cell.length_c   1.000
_cell.angle_alpha   90.00
_cell.angle_beta   90.00
_cell.angle_gamma   90.00
#
_symmetry.space_group_name_H-M   'P 1'
#
loop_
_entity.id
_entity.type
_entity.pdbx_description
1 polymer ?
#
loop_
_entity_poly.entity_id
_entity_poly.type
_entity_poly.pdbx_seq_one_letter_code
_entity_poly.pdbx_strand_id
1 'polypeptide(L)' 'MPNYTLGEERFKNKSKDAENTLSASDMAIIISHLLKKYPQVLNTTKVAKSSFVDGKTITPMQNWNWMLK' A
#
# COMPACT_ATOMS: atom_id res chain seq x y z
N MET A 1 -12.63 -2.27 2.71
CA MET A 1 -12.31 -3.41 1.82
C MET A 1 -12.82 -4.68 2.47
N PRO A 2 -13.81 -5.36 1.87
CA PRO A 2 -14.45 -6.54 2.44
C PRO A 2 -13.53 -7.77 2.48
N ASN A 3 -13.67 -8.61 3.50
CA ASN A 3 -12.84 -9.80 3.72
C ASN A 3 -12.93 -10.82 2.56
N TYR A 4 -14.06 -10.89 1.84
CA TYR A 4 -14.22 -11.80 0.71
C TYR A 4 -13.26 -11.50 -0.44
N THR A 5 -12.75 -10.26 -0.57
CA THR A 5 -11.82 -9.89 -1.66
C THR A 5 -10.46 -10.54 -1.52
N LEU A 6 -10.17 -11.14 -0.36
CA LEU A 6 -8.91 -11.82 -0.05
C LEU A 6 -8.88 -13.29 -0.52
N GLY A 7 -9.99 -13.84 -1.02
CA GLY A 7 -10.05 -15.22 -1.51
C GLY A 7 -9.72 -16.25 -0.43
N GLU A 8 -8.72 -17.09 -0.68
CA GLU A 8 -8.24 -18.12 0.25
C GLU A 8 -7.50 -17.52 1.48
N GLU A 9 -6.93 -16.32 1.34
CA GLU A 9 -6.21 -15.60 2.40
C GLU A 9 -7.14 -14.83 3.34
N ARG A 10 -8.47 -15.00 3.20
CA ARG A 10 -9.45 -14.34 4.06
C ARG A 10 -9.32 -14.81 5.50
N PHE A 11 -9.64 -13.92 6.44
CA PHE A 11 -9.69 -14.27 7.85
C PHE A 11 -10.87 -15.22 8.13
N LYS A 12 -10.56 -16.50 8.39
CA LYS A 12 -11.56 -17.56 8.59
C LYS A 12 -12.49 -17.33 9.78
N ASN A 13 -12.04 -16.54 10.76
CA ASN A 13 -12.80 -16.17 11.96
C ASN A 13 -13.61 -14.87 11.81
N LYS A 14 -13.70 -14.28 10.60
CA LYS A 14 -14.47 -13.07 10.32
C LYS A 14 -15.52 -13.34 9.23
N SER A 15 -16.60 -12.56 9.25
CA SER A 15 -17.60 -12.59 8.18
C SER A 15 -16.96 -12.30 6.82
N LYS A 16 -17.55 -12.82 5.75
CA LYS A 16 -17.13 -12.52 4.36
C LYS A 16 -17.28 -11.03 4.04
N ASP A 17 -18.30 -10.40 4.61
CA ASP A 17 -18.59 -8.97 4.39
C ASP A 17 -17.91 -8.07 5.44
N ALA A 18 -17.10 -8.65 6.34
CA ALA A 18 -16.37 -7.87 7.31
C ALA A 18 -15.41 -6.92 6.59
N GLU A 19 -15.56 -5.62 6.84
CA GLU A 19 -14.70 -4.60 6.27
C GLU A 19 -13.49 -4.33 7.17
N ASN A 20 -12.36 -4.02 6.54
CA ASN A 20 -11.25 -3.41 7.27
C ASN A 20 -11.66 -2.00 7.74
N THR A 21 -11.78 -1.82 9.05
CA THR A 21 -11.98 -0.52 9.68
C THR A 21 -10.64 0.01 10.18
N LEU A 22 -10.10 1.03 9.51
CA LEU A 22 -8.90 1.74 9.94
C LEU A 22 -9.22 3.23 10.00
N SER A 23 -9.15 3.82 11.20
CA SER A 23 -9.44 5.24 11.38
C SER A 23 -8.30 6.14 10.90
N ALA A 24 -8.58 7.42 10.67
CA ALA A 24 -7.55 8.41 10.33
C ALA A 24 -6.50 8.56 11.44
N SER A 25 -6.91 8.49 12.71
CA SER A 25 -6.02 8.57 13.86
C SER A 25 -5.08 7.37 13.94
N ASP A 26 -5.60 6.16 13.72
CA ASP A 26 -4.79 4.95 13.70
C ASP A 26 -3.79 4.97 12.55
N MET A 27 -4.23 5.44 11.38
CA MET A 27 -3.34 5.64 10.23
C MET A 27 -2.20 6.62 10.55
N ALA A 28 -2.49 7.74 11.23
CA ALA A 28 -1.46 8.70 11.63
C ALA A 28 -0.43 8.08 12.60
N ILE A 29 -0.89 7.25 13.53
CA ILE A 29 -0.01 6.52 14.45
C ILE A 29 0.89 5.55 13.68
N ILE A 30 0.34 4.78 12.72
CA ILE A 30 1.10 3.84 11.90
C ILE A 30 2.15 4.58 11.07
N ILE A 31 1.75 5.65 10.36
CA ILE A 31 2.67 6.46 9.54
C ILE A 31 3.80 7.05 10.39
N SER A 32 3.47 7.58 11.57
CA SER A 32 4.47 8.13 12.50
C SER A 32 5.51 7.10 12.90
N HIS A 33 5.09 5.88 13.25
CA HIS A 33 6.01 4.79 13.58
C HIS A 33 6.81 4.31 12.37
N LEU A 34 6.17 4.17 11.21
CA LEU A 34 6.82 3.74 9.97
C LEU A 34 7.95 4.68 9.58
N LEU A 35 7.70 6.00 9.56
CA LEU A 35 8.70 6.99 9.18
C LEU A 35 9.84 7.10 10.19
N LYS A 36 9.55 6.97 11.50
CA LYS A 36 10.58 6.98 12.55
C LYS A 36 11.49 5.76 12.49
N LYS A 37 10.91 4.57 12.28
CA LYS A 37 11.66 3.31 12.34
C LYS A 37 12.31 2.94 11.00
N TYR A 38 11.69 3.31 9.89
CA TYR A 38 12.11 2.93 8.54
C TYR A 38 12.12 4.13 7.58
N PRO A 39 12.93 5.17 7.84
CA PRO A 39 12.94 6.38 7.01
C PRO A 39 13.28 6.11 5.54
N GLN A 40 13.98 5.01 5.24
CA GLN A 40 14.34 4.62 3.87
C GLN A 40 13.14 4.38 2.95
N VAL A 41 11.94 4.13 3.48
CA VAL A 41 10.73 3.97 2.65
C VAL A 41 10.46 5.20 1.79
N LEU A 42 10.87 6.39 2.27
CA LEU A 42 10.77 7.64 1.52
C LEU A 42 11.58 7.64 0.22
N ASN A 43 12.65 6.85 0.14
CA ASN A 43 13.44 6.75 -1.09
C ASN A 43 12.64 6.14 -2.24
N THR A 44 11.76 5.19 -1.94
CA THR A 44 10.89 4.55 -2.93
C THR A 44 9.60 5.33 -3.11
N THR A 45 8.95 5.76 -2.02
CA THR A 45 7.63 6.41 -2.11
C THR A 45 7.65 7.77 -2.78
N LYS A 46 8.81 8.45 -2.83
CA LYS A 46 8.98 9.73 -3.56
C LYS A 46 9.16 9.59 -5.07
N VAL A 47 9.38 8.37 -5.59
CA VAL A 47 9.62 8.15 -7.02
C VAL A 47 8.30 8.34 -7.77
N ALA A 48 8.23 9.36 -8.64
CA ALA A 48 7.02 9.71 -9.39
C ALA A 48 6.74 8.75 -10.55
N LYS A 49 7.79 8.28 -11.23
CA LYS A 49 7.72 7.36 -12.37
C LYS A 49 8.82 6.33 -12.25
N SER A 50 8.50 5.08 -12.57
CA SER A 50 9.45 3.99 -12.65
C SER A 50 9.08 3.07 -13.81
N SER A 51 9.89 2.05 -14.03
CA SER A 51 9.63 1.01 -15.02
C SER A 51 9.84 -0.36 -14.38
N PHE A 52 8.87 -1.25 -14.58
CA PHE A 52 9.04 -2.66 -14.27
C PHE A 52 9.61 -3.36 -15.50
N VAL A 53 10.79 -3.96 -15.35
CA VAL A 53 11.48 -4.66 -16.43
C VAL A 53 11.31 -6.16 -16.21
N ASP A 54 10.62 -6.82 -17.13
CA ASP A 54 10.45 -8.27 -17.17
C ASP A 54 11.08 -8.81 -18.46
N GLY A 55 12.35 -9.23 -18.36
CA GLY A 55 13.16 -9.60 -19.51
C GLY A 55 13.33 -8.44 -20.50
N LYS A 56 12.69 -8.54 -21.66
CA LYS A 56 12.70 -7.48 -22.70
C LYS A 56 11.47 -6.57 -22.65
N THR A 57 10.49 -6.89 -21.81
CA THR A 57 9.26 -6.12 -21.67
C THR A 57 9.45 -5.04 -20.62
N ILE A 58 9.11 -3.80 -20.97
CA ILE A 58 9.17 -2.66 -20.07
C ILE A 58 7.75 -2.15 -19.85
N THR A 59 7.27 -2.27 -18.61
CA THR A 59 5.95 -1.76 -18.20
C THR A 59 6.14 -0.46 -17.42
N PRO A 60 5.66 0.68 -17.92
CA PRO A 60 5.77 1.94 -17.20
C PRO A 60 4.88 1.93 -15.95
N MET A 61 5.43 2.39 -14.83
CA MET A 61 4.74 2.53 -13.55
C MET A 61 4.64 4.01 -13.18
N GLN A 62 3.43 4.47 -12.86
CA GLN A 62 3.20 5.82 -12.37
C GLN A 62 2.79 5.77 -10.91
N ASN A 63 3.36 6.66 -10.10
CA ASN A 63 2.95 6.83 -8.72
C ASN A 63 1.59 7.53 -8.67
N TRP A 64 0.65 6.97 -7.91
CA TRP A 64 -0.69 7.56 -7.76
C TRP A 64 -0.76 8.68 -6.72
N ASN A 65 0.35 8.95 -6.02
CA ASN A 65 0.46 10.17 -5.24
C ASN A 65 0.70 11.37 -6.17
N TRP A 66 -0.39 12.05 -6.54
CA TRP A 66 -0.36 13.22 -7.42
C TRP A 66 0.31 14.46 -6.81
N MET A 67 0.74 14.40 -5.55
CA MET A 67 1.55 15.46 -4.93
C MET A 67 3.04 15.38 -5.32
N LEU A 68 3.50 14.26 -5.87
CA LEU A 68 4.87 14.07 -6.36
C LEU A 68 4.96 14.57 -7.81
N LYS A 69 5.05 15.89 -7.98
CA LYS A 69 5.21 16.52 -9.30
C LYS A 69 6.63 16.42 -9.81
#